data_AF-A0A1C6D2H1-F1
#
_entry.id   AF-A0A1C6D2H1-F1
#
_cell.length_a   1.000
_cell.length_b   1.000
_cell.length_c   1.000
_cell.angle_alpha   90.00
_cell.angle_beta   90.00
_cell.angle_gamma   90.00
#
_symmetry.space_group_name_H-M   'P 1'
#
loop_
_entity.id
_entity.type
_entity.pdbx_description
1 polymer ?
#
loop_
_entity_poly.entity_id
_entity_poly.type
_entity_poly.pdbx_seq_one_letter_code
_entity_poly.pdbx_strand_id
1 'polypeptide(L)' 'MGKIVFMHCDLDSSDGRTVEGITLVVDGDVKTVLDYILMEKGDEFKSRTEIVNHALMDGLKILTDEIKSSKNENIAPKKK' A
#
# COMPACT_ATOMS: atom_id res chain seq x y z
N MET A 1 -6.93 13.33 -13.06
CA MET A 1 -7.13 12.42 -11.91
C MET A 1 -6.67 11.04 -12.36
N GLY A 2 -5.51 10.59 -11.88
CA GLY A 2 -5.01 9.26 -12.23
C GLY A 2 -5.96 8.17 -11.71
N LYS A 3 -6.14 7.10 -12.49
CA LYS A 3 -6.94 5.95 -12.11
C LYS A 3 -6.02 4.81 -11.69
N ILE A 4 -6.34 4.16 -10.58
CA ILE A 4 -5.72 2.90 -10.14
C ILE A 4 -6.81 1.85 -10.17
N VAL A 5 -6.59 0.79 -10.95
CA VAL A 5 -7.50 -0.36 -11.00
C VAL A 5 -6.78 -1.56 -10.39
N PHE A 6 -7.41 -2.17 -9.39
CA PHE A 6 -6.97 -3.41 -8.78
C PHE A 6 -7.67 -4.57 -9.48
N MET A 7 -6.90 -5.44 -10.14
CA MET A 7 -7.42 -6.72 -10.64
C MET A 7 -7.01 -7.82 -9.67
N HIS A 8 -7.99 -8.58 -9.21
CA HIS A 8 -7.77 -9.81 -8.43
C HIS A 8 -7.30 -10.89 -9.41
N CYS A 9 -6.06 -11.35 -9.25
CA CYS A 9 -5.58 -12.51 -9.98
C CYS A 9 -5.46 -13.68 -9.00
N ASP A 10 -6.43 -14.59 -9.06
CA ASP A 10 -6.32 -15.91 -8.45
C ASP A 10 -5.31 -16.72 -9.27
N LEU A 11 -4.06 -16.78 -8.79
CA LEU A 11 -3.05 -17.69 -9.33
C LEU A 11 -3.19 -19.02 -8.59
N ASP A 12 -3.83 -19.98 -9.24
CA ASP A 12 -3.85 -21.39 -8.81
C ASP A 12 -2.41 -21.92 -8.78
N SER A 13 -1.80 -21.95 -7.60
CA SER A 13 -0.54 -22.65 -7.37
C SER A 13 -0.85 -24.10 -7.04
N SER A 14 -0.40 -25.02 -7.90
CA SER A 14 -0.57 -26.47 -7.76
C SER A 14 0.06 -27.08 -6.49
N ASP A 15 0.70 -26.27 -5.64
CA ASP A 15 1.29 -26.66 -4.35
C ASP A 15 0.39 -26.36 -3.13
N GLY A 16 -0.84 -25.86 -3.34
CA GLY A 16 -1.81 -25.60 -2.28
C GLY A 16 -1.60 -24.31 -1.50
N ARG A 17 -0.72 -23.40 -1.98
CA ARG A 17 -0.58 -22.05 -1.43
C ARG A 17 -1.25 -21.06 -2.38
N THR A 18 -2.38 -20.48 -1.99
CA THR A 18 -2.95 -19.37 -2.73
C THR A 18 -1.95 -18.22 -2.76
N VAL A 19 -1.47 -17.86 -3.95
CA VAL A 19 -0.66 -16.64 -4.15
C VAL A 19 -1.60 -15.61 -4.75
N GLU A 20 -2.24 -14.80 -3.91
CA GLU A 20 -3.06 -13.67 -4.36
C GLU A 20 -2.14 -12.58 -4.91
N GLY A 21 -2.08 -12.46 -6.23
CA GLY A 21 -1.36 -11.39 -6.90
C GLY A 21 -2.28 -10.21 -7.17
N ILE A 22 -1.91 -9.02 -6.72
CA ILE A 22 -2.62 -7.79 -7.08
C ILE A 22 -1.98 -7.22 -8.35
N THR A 23 -2.74 -7.13 -9.44
CA THR A 23 -2.31 -6.35 -10.61
C THR A 23 -2.86 -4.94 -10.49
N LEU A 24 -1.95 -3.95 -10.48
CA LEU A 24 -2.32 -2.53 -10.50
C LEU A 24 -2.16 -2.00 -11.93
N VAL A 25 -3.28 -1.62 -12.55
CA VAL A 25 -3.27 -0.82 -13.78
C VAL A 25 -3.31 0.64 -13.38
N VAL A 26 -2.28 1.39 -13.77
CA VAL A 26 -2.09 2.78 -13.38
C VAL A 26 -2.00 3.69 -14.60
N ASP A 27 -2.38 4.95 -14.42
CA ASP A 27 -2.16 6.01 -15.41
C ASP A 27 -0.65 6.23 -15.66
N GLY A 28 -0.30 6.76 -16.83
CA GLY A 28 1.08 7.08 -17.22
C GLY A 28 1.77 8.05 -16.25
N ASP A 29 1.01 8.98 -15.64
CA ASP A 29 1.53 9.89 -14.62
C ASP A 29 2.02 9.12 -13.38
N VAL A 30 1.26 8.13 -12.93
CA VAL A 30 1.62 7.30 -11.77
C VAL A 30 2.85 6.45 -12.09
N LYS A 31 2.92 5.88 -13.30
CA LYS A 31 4.11 5.17 -13.76
C LYS A 31 5.35 6.07 -13.74
N THR A 32 5.22 7.32 -14.20
CA THR A 32 6.33 8.30 -14.20
C THR A 32 6.83 8.58 -12.79
N VAL A 33 5.92 8.71 -11.82
CA VAL A 33 6.30 8.89 -10.40
C VAL A 33 7.04 7.66 -9.87
N LEU A 34 6.55 6.45 -10.15
CA LEU A 34 7.23 5.21 -9.74
C LEU A 34 8.61 5.08 -10.38
N ASP A 35 8.75 5.47 -11.65
CA ASP A 35 10.03 5.49 -12.36
C ASP A 35 11.02 6.47 -11.73
N TYR A 36 10.56 7.68 -11.41
CA TYR A 36 11.38 8.70 -10.73
C TYR A 36 11.87 8.21 -9.36
N ILE A 37 10.97 7.64 -8.54
CA ILE A 37 11.36 7.10 -7.23
C ILE A 37 12.41 5.99 -7.41
N LEU A 38 12.22 5.09 -8.37
CA LEU A 38 13.17 4.01 -8.61
C LEU A 38 14.55 4.52 -9.05
N MET A 39 14.60 5.62 -9.80
CA MET A 39 15.86 6.27 -10.19
C MET A 39 16.57 6.92 -9.00
N GLU A 40 15.84 7.69 -8.18
CA GLU A 40 16.42 8.46 -7.07
C GLU A 40 16.73 7.60 -5.84
N LYS A 41 15.99 6.50 -5.67
CA LYS A 41 16.04 5.61 -4.50
C LYS A 41 16.44 4.19 -4.87
N GLY A 42 17.19 4.02 -5.96
CA GLY A 42 17.57 2.70 -6.49
C GLY A 42 18.37 1.82 -5.53
N ASP A 43 19.05 2.42 -4.54
CA ASP A 43 19.72 1.69 -3.46
C ASP A 43 18.74 1.14 -2.40
N GLU A 44 17.59 1.79 -2.23
CA GLU A 44 16.55 1.45 -1.25
C GLU A 44 15.46 0.55 -1.86
N PHE A 45 15.14 0.76 -3.15
CA PHE A 45 14.11 0.01 -3.87
C PHE A 45 14.66 -0.57 -5.17
N LYS A 46 14.48 -1.87 -5.35
CA LYS A 46 14.94 -2.62 -6.54
C LYS A 46 13.86 -2.78 -7.60
N SER A 47 12.61 -2.50 -7.25
CA SER A 47 11.48 -2.61 -8.18
C SER A 47 10.33 -1.67 -7.84
N ARG A 48 9.49 -1.38 -8.84
CA ARG A 48 8.22 -0.66 -8.65
C ARG A 48 7.30 -1.38 -7.65
N THR A 49 7.35 -2.71 -7.62
CA THR A 49 6.57 -3.52 -6.68
C THR A 49 6.97 -3.26 -5.23
N GLU A 50 8.26 -3.13 -4.95
CA GLU A 50 8.74 -2.80 -3.59
C GLU A 50 8.29 -1.40 -3.18
N ILE A 51 8.35 -0.42 -4.10
CA ILE A 51 7.86 0.94 -3.86
C ILE A 51 6.37 0.93 -3.51
N VAL A 52 5.55 0.25 -4.32
CA VAL A 52 4.10 0.14 -4.11
C VAL A 52 3.79 -0.58 -2.79
N ASN A 53 4.48 -1.68 -2.49
CA ASN A 53 4.29 -2.41 -1.25
C ASN A 53 4.66 -1.57 -0.02
N HIS A 54 5.79 -0.85 -0.07
CA HIS A 54 6.22 0.03 1.01
C HIS A 54 5.19 1.14 1.27
N ALA A 55 4.77 1.84 0.21
CA ALA A 55 3.75 2.90 0.31
C ALA A 55 2.42 2.38 0.84
N LEU A 56 1.98 1.20 0.39
CA LEU A 56 0.75 0.56 0.86
C LEU A 56 0.83 0.25 2.36
N MET A 57 1.92 -0.40 2.80
CA MET A 57 2.11 -0.78 4.20
C MET A 57 2.19 0.43 5.13
N ASP A 58 2.88 1.49 4.73
CA ASP A 58 2.95 2.71 5.51
C ASP A 58 1.61 3.42 5.59
N GLY A 59 0.85 3.48 4.49
CA GLY A 59 -0.53 3.98 4.50
C GLY A 59 -1.43 3.20 5.46
N LEU A 60 -1.33 1.86 5.48
CA LEU A 60 -2.09 1.01 6.40
C LEU A 60 -1.71 1.23 7.87
N LYS A 61 -0.43 1.46 8.17
CA LYS A 61 0.03 1.80 9.52
C LYS A 61 -0.57 3.12 10.00
N ILE A 62 -0.52 4.17 9.16
CA ILE A 62 -1.10 5.49 9.48
C ILE A 62 -2.58 5.33 9.84
N LEU A 63 -3.37 4.66 8.98
CA LEU A 63 -4.79 4.41 9.24
C LEU A 63 -5.01 3.62 10.54
N THR A 64 -4.17 2.63 10.81
CA THR A 64 -4.26 1.83 12.03
C THR A 64 -4.01 2.68 13.28
N ASP A 65 -3.02 3.58 13.21
CA ASP A 65 -2.65 4.44 14.33
C ASP A 65 -3.70 5.54 14.56
N GLU A 66 -4.30 6.09 13.50
CA GLU A 66 -5.45 6.99 13.58
C GLU A 66 -6.65 6.34 14.29
N ILE A 67 -6.95 5.07 13.97
CA ILE A 67 -8.03 4.30 14.61
C ILE A 67 -7.72 4.08 16.10
N LYS A 68 -6.47 3.73 16.43
CA LYS A 68 -6.05 3.54 17.83
C LYS A 68 -6.10 4.84 18.63
N SER A 69 -5.65 5.95 18.05
CA SER A 69 -5.70 7.27 18.68
C SER A 69 -7.14 7.69 18.96
N SER A 70 -8.02 7.55 17.97
CA SER A 70 -9.45 7.87 18.09
C SER A 70 -10.18 7.03 19.16
N LYS A 71 -9.72 5.79 19.39
CA LYS A 71 -10.22 4.93 20.48
C LYS A 71 -9.71 5.36 21.86
N ASN A 72 -8.47 5.84 21.97
CA ASN A 72 -7.89 6.26 23.25
C ASN A 72 -8.45 7.61 23.75
N GLU A 73 -8.85 8.51 22.86
CA GLU A 73 -9.48 9.80 23.24
C GLU A 73 -10.89 9.63 23.83
N ASN A 74 -11.58 8.51 23.55
CA ASN A 74 -12.92 8.22 24.08
C ASN A 74 -12.95 7.63 25.50
N ILE A 75 -11.80 7.47 26.16
CA ILE A 75 -11.70 6.87 27.52
C ILE A 75 -11.35 7.92 28.59
N ALA A 76 -11.11 9.18 28.23
CA ALA A 76 -10.89 10.22 29.23
C ALA A 76 -12.21 10.51 29.98
N PRO A 77 -12.32 10.23 31.30
CA PRO A 77 -13.55 10.52 32.02
C PRO A 77 -13.71 12.05 32.09
N LYS A 78 -14.86 12.54 31.61
CA LYS A 78 -15.29 13.91 31.89
C LYS A 78 -15.37 14.06 33.41
N LYS A 79 -14.37 14.71 34.02
CA LYS A 79 -14.42 15.13 35.41
C LYS A 79 -15.63 16.06 35.56
N LYS A 80 -16.60 15.62 36.36
CA LYS A 80 -17.67 16.46 36.90
C LYS A 80 -17.10 17.43 37.92
#